data_AF-A0A7X6YYI5-F1
#
_entry.id   AF-A0A7X6YYI5-F1
#
_cell.length_a   1.000
_cell.length_b   1.000
_cell.length_c   1.000
_cell.angle_alpha   90.00
_cell.angle_beta   90.00
_cell.angle_gamma   90.00
#
_symmetry.space_group_name_H-M   'P 1'
#
loop_
_entity.id
_entity.type
_entity.pdbx_description
1 polymer ?
#
loop_
_entity_poly.entity_id
_entity_poly.type
_entity_poly.pdbx_seq_one_letter_code
_entity_poly.pdbx_strand_id
1 'polypeptide(L)'
;MNKKNLALIAYFIVVLGLFSFCSRKPVRLNPKQPLTVTLWHNYDGQMQRSMNELIDEFNMTIGRDEGVIISVTAVAAMEDQEEQLSMITAGVPGAERMPDIFTAYPRT
;
A
#
# COMPACT_ATOMS: atom_id res chain seq x y z
N MET A 1 -50.70 16.89 -20.70
CA MET A 1 -49.89 17.14 -19.49
C MET A 1 -49.57 18.62 -19.41
N ASN A 2 -49.92 19.30 -18.33
CA ASN A 2 -49.81 20.76 -18.25
C ASN A 2 -48.33 21.20 -18.17
N LYS A 3 -47.97 22.33 -18.79
CA LYS A 3 -46.59 22.87 -18.80
C LYS A 3 -45.98 22.98 -17.40
N LYS A 4 -46.82 23.28 -16.38
CA LYS A 4 -46.44 23.34 -14.97
C LYS A 4 -46.02 21.97 -14.40
N ASN A 5 -46.70 20.91 -14.81
CA ASN A 5 -46.38 19.54 -14.38
C ASN A 5 -45.10 19.04 -15.05
N LEU A 6 -44.85 19.43 -16.31
CA LEU A 6 -43.61 19.11 -17.02
C LEU A 6 -42.40 19.83 -16.37
N ALA A 7 -42.56 21.09 -15.96
CA ALA A 7 -41.52 21.84 -15.25
C ALA A 7 -41.21 21.23 -13.87
N LEU A 8 -42.22 20.74 -13.15
CA LEU A 8 -42.04 20.07 -11.86
C LEU A 8 -41.26 18.75 -12.00
N ILE A 9 -41.57 17.96 -13.03
CA ILE A 9 -40.87 16.70 -13.31
C ILE A 9 -39.41 16.98 -13.68
N ALA A 10 -39.14 17.99 -14.51
CA ALA A 10 -37.78 18.37 -14.88
C ALA A 10 -36.96 18.84 -13.67
N TYR A 11 -37.57 19.62 -12.77
CA TYR A 11 -36.93 20.04 -11.52
C TYR A 11 -36.57 18.85 -10.62
N PHE A 12 -37.48 17.88 -10.49
CA PHE A 12 -37.24 16.68 -9.69
C PHE A 12 -36.10 15.82 -10.24
N ILE A 13 -35.98 15.69 -11.57
CA ILE A 13 -34.88 14.97 -12.22
C ILE A 13 -33.54 15.68 -11.99
N VAL A 14 -33.50 17.01 -12.07
CA VAL A 14 -32.30 17.80 -11.81
C VAL A 14 -31.85 17.65 -10.35
N VAL A 15 -32.79 17.72 -9.39
CA VAL A 15 -32.49 17.54 -7.96
C VAL A 15 -31.98 16.12 -7.67
N LEU A 16 -32.55 15.08 -8.29
CA LEU A 16 -32.06 13.70 -8.16
C LEU A 16 -30.66 13.50 -8.75
N GLY A 17 -30.34 14.19 -9.84
CA GLY A 17 -29.00 14.15 -10.45
C GLY A 17 -27.90 14.73 -9.55
N LEU A 18 -28.23 15.70 -8.70
CA LEU A 18 -27.27 16.34 -7.78
C LEU A 18 -26.84 15.43 -6.62
N PHE A 19 -27.56 14.34 -6.34
CA PHE A 19 -27.21 13.39 -5.27
C PHE A 19 -26.34 12.20 -5.74
N SER A 20 -26.04 12.08 -7.04
CA SER A 20 -25.38 10.89 -7.59
C SER A 20 -23.89 11.05 -7.89
N PHE A 21 -23.23 12.10 -7.39
CA PHE A 21 -21.86 12.43 -7.82
C PHE A 21 -20.85 12.64 -6.69
N CYS A 22 -20.74 11.67 -5.77
CA CYS A 22 -19.45 11.43 -5.11
C CYS A 22 -19.40 10.03 -4.49
N SER A 23 -19.25 9.01 -5.33
CA SER A 23 -18.69 7.74 -4.89
C SER A 23 -17.35 7.60 -5.60
N ARG A 24 -16.29 8.18 -5.02
CA ARG A 24 -14.93 7.81 -5.44
C ARG A 24 -14.82 6.32 -5.21
N LYS A 25 -14.84 5.53 -6.29
CA LYS A 25 -14.55 4.10 -6.18
C LYS A 25 -13.13 4.03 -5.61
N PRO A 26 -12.94 3.40 -4.44
CA PRO A 26 -11.58 3.22 -3.94
C PRO A 26 -10.79 2.49 -5.01
N VAL A 27 -9.56 2.93 -5.26
CA VAL A 27 -8.61 2.17 -6.06
C VAL A 27 -8.43 0.85 -5.32
N ARG A 28 -9.03 -0.21 -5.85
CA ARG A 28 -8.86 -1.56 -5.33
C ARG A 28 -7.77 -2.22 -6.14
N LEU A 29 -6.76 -2.75 -5.48
CA LEU A 29 -5.76 -3.57 -6.15
C LEU A 29 -6.43 -4.89 -6.57
N ASN A 30 -5.79 -5.62 -7.46
CA ASN A 30 -6.32 -6.86 -8.00
C ASN A 30 -5.70 -8.04 -7.23
N PRO A 31 -6.44 -8.81 -6.44
CA PRO A 31 -5.91 -9.99 -5.75
C PRO A 31 -5.29 -11.05 -6.68
N LYS A 32 -5.69 -11.08 -7.95
CA LYS A 32 -5.11 -11.98 -8.96
C LYS A 32 -3.79 -11.46 -9.54
N GLN A 33 -3.45 -10.21 -9.26
CA GLN A 33 -2.21 -9.54 -9.66
C GLN A 33 -1.75 -8.67 -8.47
N PRO A 34 -1.32 -9.32 -7.37
CA PRO A 34 -1.05 -8.63 -6.14
C PRO A 34 0.14 -7.68 -6.28
N LEU A 35 0.06 -6.54 -5.59
CA LEU A 35 1.20 -5.66 -5.40
C LEU A 35 2.13 -6.27 -4.35
N THR A 36 3.38 -6.54 -4.73
CA THR A 36 4.42 -6.92 -3.77
C THR A 36 5.05 -5.68 -3.17
N VAL A 37 5.00 -5.56 -1.85
CA VAL A 37 5.67 -4.53 -1.05
C VAL A 37 6.89 -5.18 -0.40
N THR A 38 8.06 -4.64 -0.69
CA THR A 38 9.34 -5.14 -0.17
C THR A 38 9.69 -4.50 1.17
N LEU A 39 10.06 -5.32 2.14
CA LEU A 39 10.42 -4.91 3.50
C LEU A 39 11.84 -5.31 3.84
N TRP A 40 12.61 -4.36 4.37
CA TRP A 40 13.89 -4.61 5.05
C TRP A 40 13.73 -4.38 6.56
N HIS A 41 14.29 -5.26 7.37
CA HIS A 41 14.34 -5.04 8.82
C HIS A 41 15.63 -5.57 9.43
N ASN A 42 16.01 -5.01 10.57
CA ASN A 42 17.18 -5.47 11.35
C ASN A 42 16.83 -6.37 12.53
N TYR A 43 15.58 -6.85 12.62
CA TYR A 43 15.15 -7.74 13.70
C TYR A 43 15.81 -9.12 13.60
N ASP A 44 16.21 -9.63 14.76
CA ASP A 44 16.78 -10.97 14.94
C ASP A 44 16.04 -11.69 16.09
N GLY A 45 16.24 -13.00 16.21
CA GLY A 45 15.76 -13.82 17.32
C GLY A 45 14.24 -13.79 17.48
N GLN A 46 13.76 -13.40 18.65
CA GLN A 46 12.33 -13.38 18.96
C GLN A 46 11.58 -12.32 18.13
N MET A 47 12.18 -11.14 17.94
CA MET A 47 11.54 -10.06 17.19
C MET A 47 11.35 -10.43 15.72
N GLN A 48 12.33 -11.11 15.12
CA GLN A 48 12.20 -11.61 13.75
C GLN A 48 11.05 -12.61 13.61
N ARG A 49 10.93 -13.56 14.54
CA ARG A 49 9.82 -14.53 14.51
C ARG A 49 8.47 -13.84 14.62
N SER A 50 8.32 -12.92 15.55
CA SER A 50 7.08 -12.15 15.70
C SER A 50 6.76 -11.32 14.46
N MET A 51 7.76 -10.68 13.84
CA MET A 51 7.53 -9.95 12.58
C MET A 51 7.10 -10.89 11.45
N ASN A 52 7.75 -12.05 11.30
CA ASN A 52 7.38 -13.04 10.29
C ASN A 52 5.95 -13.55 10.50
N GLU A 53 5.55 -13.86 11.73
CA GLU A 53 4.18 -14.28 12.06
C GLU A 53 3.15 -13.22 11.68
N LEU A 54 3.43 -11.94 11.95
CA LEU A 54 2.56 -10.82 11.57
C LEU A 54 2.49 -10.64 10.04
N ILE A 55 3.60 -10.82 9.33
CA ILE A 55 3.65 -10.76 7.86
C ILE A 55 2.86 -11.91 7.25
N ASP A 56 3.00 -13.12 7.79
CA ASP A 56 2.27 -14.29 7.35
C ASP A 56 0.76 -14.10 7.58
N GLU A 57 0.37 -13.62 8.77
CA GLU A 57 -1.03 -13.30 9.08
C GLU A 57 -1.57 -12.26 8.08
N PHE A 58 -0.85 -11.17 7.84
CA PHE A 58 -1.25 -10.14 6.87
C PHE A 58 -1.41 -10.73 5.46
N ASN A 59 -0.41 -11.46 4.98
CA ASN A 59 -0.38 -12.05 3.65
C ASN A 59 -1.48 -13.11 3.46
N MET A 60 -1.90 -13.81 4.51
CA MET A 60 -2.97 -14.81 4.45
C MET A 60 -4.37 -14.23 4.65
N THR A 61 -4.49 -13.00 5.16
CA THR A 61 -5.77 -12.35 5.51
C THR A 61 -6.03 -11.12 4.65
N ILE A 62 -6.03 -9.92 5.24
CA ILE A 62 -6.39 -8.66 4.58
C ILE A 62 -5.45 -8.33 3.42
N GLY A 63 -4.17 -8.70 3.49
CA GLY A 63 -3.23 -8.54 2.38
C GLY A 63 -3.70 -9.28 1.14
N ARG A 64 -4.02 -10.58 1.28
CA ARG A 64 -4.57 -11.37 0.16
C ARG A 64 -5.85 -10.77 -0.40
N ASP A 65 -6.78 -10.40 0.48
CA ASP A 65 -8.12 -9.94 0.08
C ASP A 65 -8.06 -8.56 -0.62
N GLU A 66 -7.12 -7.71 -0.21
CA GLU A 66 -6.85 -6.41 -0.83
C GLU A 66 -5.86 -6.51 -2.00
N GLY A 67 -5.20 -7.65 -2.23
CA GLY A 67 -4.22 -7.82 -3.31
C GLY A 67 -2.86 -7.19 -3.03
N VAL A 68 -2.37 -7.31 -1.80
CA VAL A 68 -1.05 -6.87 -1.33
C VAL A 68 -0.31 -8.05 -0.71
N ILE A 69 0.97 -8.19 -1.04
CA ILE A 69 1.88 -9.18 -0.41
C ILE A 69 3.09 -8.44 0.12
N ILE A 70 3.43 -8.64 1.40
CA ILE A 70 4.69 -8.19 1.97
C ILE A 70 5.75 -9.28 1.74
N SER A 71 6.89 -8.89 1.20
CA SER A 71 8.06 -9.75 0.99
C SER A 71 9.26 -9.18 1.73
N VAL A 72 9.78 -9.92 2.71
CA VAL A 72 11.05 -9.57 3.36
C VAL A 72 12.18 -9.92 2.40
N THR A 73 12.95 -8.92 1.97
CA THR A 73 14.03 -9.11 0.98
C THR A 73 15.42 -9.01 1.60
N ALA A 74 15.55 -8.39 2.77
CA ALA A 74 16.79 -8.36 3.54
C ALA A 74 16.50 -8.38 5.05
N VAL A 75 17.30 -9.15 5.76
CA VAL A 75 17.47 -9.05 7.22
C VAL A 75 18.92 -8.69 7.46
N ALA A 76 19.20 -7.42 7.72
CA ALA A 76 20.56 -6.87 7.76
C ALA A 76 20.80 -6.07 9.03
N ALA A 77 22.03 -6.05 9.52
CA ALA A 77 22.40 -5.16 10.61
C ALA A 77 22.21 -3.70 10.17
N MET A 78 22.05 -2.79 11.13
CA MET A 78 21.79 -1.37 10.83
C MET A 78 22.91 -0.75 9.99
N GLU A 79 24.17 -1.06 10.29
CA GLU A 79 25.34 -0.56 9.55
C GLU A 79 25.32 -1.02 8.08
N ASP A 80 25.08 -2.31 7.84
CA ASP A 80 24.96 -2.87 6.50
C ASP A 80 23.79 -2.24 5.72
N GLN A 81 22.67 -2.02 6.40
CA GLN A 81 21.49 -1.41 5.79
C GLN A 81 21.76 0.06 5.43
N GLU A 82 22.44 0.83 6.29
CA GLU A 82 22.85 2.20 5.98
C GLU A 82 23.81 2.26 4.80
N GLU A 83 24.78 1.34 4.73
CA GLU A 83 25.72 1.25 3.60
C GLU A 83 24.99 0.92 2.30
N GLN A 84 24.12 -0.10 2.31
CA GLN A 84 23.31 -0.46 1.14
C GLN A 84 22.43 0.69 0.66
N LEU A 85 21.73 1.37 1.58
CA LEU A 85 20.91 2.54 1.23
C LEU A 85 21.76 3.69 0.67
N SER A 86 22.96 3.90 1.20
CA SER A 86 23.91 4.89 0.66
C SER A 86 24.37 4.53 -0.75
N MET A 87 24.65 3.26 -1.02
CA MET A 87 25.04 2.79 -2.37
C MET A 87 23.89 2.96 -3.37
N ILE A 88 22.67 2.62 -2.97
CA ILE A 88 21.45 2.78 -3.78
C ILE A 88 21.23 4.25 -4.13
N THR A 89 21.30 5.14 -3.15
CA THR A 89 21.09 6.58 -3.35
C THR A 89 22.21 7.24 -4.18
N ALA A 90 23.43 6.72 -4.07
CA ALA A 90 24.56 7.15 -4.90
C ALA A 90 24.54 6.57 -6.33
N GLY A 91 23.62 5.66 -6.64
CA GLY A 91 23.51 5.04 -7.97
C GLY A 91 24.68 4.12 -8.33
N VAL A 92 25.29 3.48 -7.32
CA VAL A 92 26.42 2.57 -7.53
C VAL A 92 25.98 1.40 -8.42
N PRO A 93 26.70 1.10 -9.52
CA PRO A 93 26.40 -0.06 -10.35
C PRO A 93 26.39 -1.36 -9.55
N GLY A 94 25.32 -2.14 -9.66
CA GLY A 94 25.15 -3.39 -8.92
C GLY A 94 24.58 -3.22 -7.52
N ALA A 95 24.27 -2.01 -7.07
CA ALA A 95 23.48 -1.81 -5.86
C ALA A 95 22.12 -2.51 -5.96
N GLU A 96 21.61 -2.99 -4.82
CA GLU A 96 20.29 -3.61 -4.74
C GLU A 96 19.16 -2.63 -5.11
N ARG A 97 17.94 -3.14 -5.25
CA ARG A 97 16.77 -2.27 -5.43
C ARG A 97 16.39 -1.67 -4.08
N MET A 98 16.06 -0.38 -4.06
CA MET A 98 15.46 0.28 -2.89
C MET A 98 14.22 -0.50 -2.41
N PRO A 99 14.11 -0.82 -1.11
CA PRO A 99 12.91 -1.42 -0.58
C PRO A 99 11.77 -0.39 -0.49
N ASP A 100 10.53 -0.87 -0.49
CA ASP A 100 9.37 -0.01 -0.28
C ASP A 100 9.26 0.46 1.17
N ILE A 101 9.66 -0.41 2.11
CA ILE A 101 9.65 -0.15 3.55
C ILE A 101 10.95 -0.67 4.16
N PHE A 102 11.53 0.09 5.09
CA PHE A 102 12.68 -0.38 5.89
C PHE A 102 12.62 0.16 7.32
N THR A 103 13.25 -0.54 8.27
CA THR A 103 13.42 -0.05 9.64
C THR A 103 14.55 0.97 9.71
N ALA A 104 14.32 2.13 10.33
CA ALA A 104 15.34 3.15 10.54
C ALA A 104 15.29 3.68 11.97
N TYR A 105 16.45 4.05 12.51
CA TYR A 105 16.56 4.71 13.81
C TYR A 105 17.03 6.15 13.60
N PRO A 106 16.51 7.12 14.38
CA PRO A 106 17.03 8.47 14.34
C PRO A 106 18.50 8.48 14.78
N ARG A 107 19.35 9.20 14.04
CA ARG A 107 20.70 9.52 14.53
C ARG A 107 20.56 10.49 15.70
N THR A 108 21.12 10.12 16.85
CA THR A 108 21.29 11.01 18.01
C THR A 108 22.36 12.04 17.76
#